data_AF-A0A0J7I609-F1
#
_entry.id   AF-A0A0J7I609-F1
#
_cell.length_a   1.000
_cell.length_b   1.000
_cell.length_c   1.000
_cell.angle_alpha   90.00
_cell.angle_beta   90.00
_cell.angle_gamma   90.00
#
_symmetry.space_group_name_H-M   'P 1'
#
loop_
_entity.id
_entity.type
_entity.pdbx_description
1 polymer ?
#
loop_
_entity_poly.entity_id
_entity_poly.type
_entity_poly.pdbx_seq_one_letter_code
_entity_poly.pdbx_strand_id
1 'polypeptide(L)'
;MDAKKIIVKTESSNLWWGIYGLCDKAGWEDLELFYESGERIGAVCLNTKCYLRNALNDLLDKEDEKEFSDAVQKYISDHICHYWFYYDESDDEDFQEVNYDAPKNGKGVKPRFIDIWHPDEEIDLKTIETGVSLFVKDFLGIKSCIVDIDTEPLEEAVKSFKLHQERFGGGDVKVEFSDELISELSERLKMEKKDVLEKLNLSI
;
A
#
# COMPACT_ATOMS: atom_id res chain seq x y z
N MET A 1 -17.03 22.59 -7.69
CA MET A 1 -16.46 22.21 -6.39
C MET A 1 -15.03 21.83 -6.68
N ASP A 2 -14.08 22.49 -6.03
CA ASP A 2 -12.67 22.18 -6.24
C ASP A 2 -12.37 20.84 -5.56
N ALA A 3 -11.74 19.92 -6.30
CA ALA A 3 -11.38 18.61 -5.76
C ALA A 3 -10.34 18.78 -4.65
N LYS A 4 -10.50 18.08 -3.52
CA LYS A 4 -9.56 18.20 -2.40
C LYS A 4 -8.32 17.37 -2.70
N LYS A 5 -7.12 17.95 -2.59
CA LYS A 5 -5.88 17.20 -2.78
C LYS A 5 -5.53 16.40 -1.53
N ILE A 6 -5.21 15.12 -1.70
CA ILE A 6 -4.74 14.20 -0.66
C ILE A 6 -3.33 13.77 -1.05
N ILE A 7 -2.37 14.01 -0.16
CA ILE A 7 -0.99 13.60 -0.35
C ILE A 7 -0.82 12.21 0.28
N VAL A 8 -0.22 11.29 -0.46
CA VAL A 8 0.01 9.91 -0.04
C VAL A 8 1.50 9.64 -0.03
N LYS A 9 2.00 9.13 1.10
CA LYS A 9 3.38 8.65 1.24
C LYS A 9 3.38 7.15 1.46
N THR A 10 4.28 6.46 0.77
CA THR A 10 4.54 5.04 0.98
C THR A 10 5.57 4.84 2.08
N GLU A 11 5.31 3.97 3.05
CA GLU A 11 6.23 3.70 4.16
C GLU A 11 7.02 2.40 3.96
N SER A 12 6.47 1.41 3.24
CA SER A 12 7.13 0.11 3.05
C SER A 12 7.98 0.06 1.77
N SER A 13 7.86 1.05 0.87
CA SER A 13 8.58 1.18 -0.41
C SER A 13 8.28 0.09 -1.46
N ASN A 14 7.31 -0.79 -1.18
CA ASN A 14 6.95 -1.93 -2.03
C ASN A 14 6.49 -1.50 -3.44
N LEU A 15 5.71 -0.42 -3.52
CA LEU A 15 5.26 0.23 -4.74
C LEU A 15 6.45 0.62 -5.62
N TRP A 16 7.44 1.29 -5.02
CA TRP A 16 8.58 1.84 -5.74
C TRP A 16 9.57 0.76 -6.18
N TRP A 17 9.80 -0.25 -5.33
CA TRP A 17 10.61 -1.41 -5.71
C TRP A 17 10.02 -2.12 -6.93
N GLY A 18 8.70 -2.32 -6.96
CA GLY A 18 8.00 -2.90 -8.11
C GLY A 18 8.04 -2.00 -9.35
N ILE A 19 7.78 -0.70 -9.21
CA ILE A 19 7.83 0.28 -10.33
C ILE A 19 9.22 0.34 -10.97
N TYR A 20 10.28 0.22 -10.17
CA TYR A 20 11.65 0.25 -10.66
C TYR A 20 12.20 -1.13 -11.04
N GLY A 21 11.40 -2.19 -10.91
CA GLY A 21 11.79 -3.56 -11.24
C GLY A 21 12.90 -4.13 -10.39
N LEU A 22 13.01 -3.68 -9.14
CA LEU A 22 13.93 -4.25 -8.15
C LEU A 22 13.43 -5.61 -7.65
N CYS A 23 12.10 -5.79 -7.65
CA CYS A 23 11.40 -7.04 -7.41
C CYS A 23 10.07 -7.06 -8.18
N ASP A 24 9.37 -8.20 -8.13
CA ASP A 24 7.97 -8.28 -8.57
C ASP A 24 7.12 -7.29 -7.76
N LYS A 25 6.04 -6.77 -8.36
CA LYS A 25 5.11 -5.88 -7.66
C LYS A 25 4.53 -6.61 -6.45
N ALA A 26 4.65 -5.99 -5.28
CA ALA A 26 4.07 -6.55 -4.07
C ALA A 26 2.55 -6.49 -4.12
N GLY A 27 1.93 -7.31 -3.28
CA GLY A 27 0.50 -7.27 -3.08
C GLY A 27 0.04 -6.31 -1.96
N TRP A 28 0.93 -5.55 -1.32
CA TRP A 28 0.55 -4.64 -0.25
C TRP A 28 1.49 -3.43 -0.11
N GLU A 29 1.00 -2.34 0.48
CA GLU A 29 1.78 -1.13 0.79
C GLU A 29 1.19 -0.39 2.00
N ASP A 30 2.05 0.07 2.91
CA ASP A 30 1.65 0.97 3.99
C ASP A 30 1.64 2.43 3.50
N LEU A 31 0.54 3.13 3.78
CA LEU A 31 0.30 4.48 3.30
C LEU A 31 0.07 5.45 4.46
N GLU A 32 0.79 6.57 4.45
CA GLU A 32 0.42 7.74 5.24
C GLU A 32 -0.32 8.76 4.38
N LEU A 33 -1.43 9.28 4.93
CA LEU A 33 -2.32 10.20 4.25
C LEU A 33 -2.25 11.58 4.89
N PHE A 34 -2.17 12.62 4.06
CA PHE A 34 -2.11 14.02 4.51
C PHE A 34 -3.04 14.90 3.69
N TYR A 35 -3.52 15.97 4.31
CA TYR A 35 -4.07 17.10 3.57
C TYR A 35 -2.93 17.91 2.92
N GLU A 36 -3.25 18.67 1.88
CA GLU A 36 -2.29 19.59 1.23
C GLU A 36 -1.66 20.61 2.20
N SER A 37 -2.33 20.92 3.32
CA SER A 37 -1.78 21.75 4.40
C SER A 37 -0.61 21.10 5.16
N GLY A 38 -0.34 19.80 4.95
CA GLY A 38 0.61 19.01 5.72
C GLY A 38 0.02 18.38 6.99
N GLU A 39 -1.26 18.60 7.28
CA GLU A 39 -1.94 17.95 8.41
C GLU A 39 -2.14 16.45 8.11
N ARG A 40 -1.70 15.59 9.04
CA ARG A 40 -1.82 14.13 8.94
C ARG A 40 -3.28 13.71 9.12
N ILE A 41 -3.79 12.96 8.16
CA ILE A 41 -5.10 12.31 8.22
C ILE A 41 -4.96 11.01 9.01
N GLY A 42 -4.01 10.16 8.67
CA GLY A 42 -3.81 8.87 9.32
C GLY A 42 -2.96 7.94 8.48
N ALA A 43 -2.88 6.68 8.89
CA ALA A 43 -2.22 5.62 8.13
C ALA A 43 -3.21 4.49 7.84
N VAL A 44 -3.00 3.81 6.71
CA VAL A 44 -3.75 2.62 6.27
C VAL A 44 -2.79 1.65 5.59
N CYS A 45 -3.09 0.35 5.63
CA CYS A 45 -2.42 -0.63 4.79
C CYS A 45 -3.32 -0.93 3.60
N LEU A 46 -2.80 -0.81 2.38
CA LEU A 46 -3.53 -1.21 1.18
C LEU A 46 -3.09 -2.62 0.80
N ASN A 47 -4.02 -3.57 0.86
CA ASN A 47 -3.82 -4.97 0.55
C ASN A 47 -4.58 -5.34 -0.73
N THR A 48 -3.87 -5.91 -1.69
CA THR A 48 -4.43 -6.48 -2.92
C THR A 48 -5.00 -7.88 -2.66
N LYS A 49 -5.76 -8.38 -3.63
CA LYS A 49 -6.31 -9.73 -3.56
C LYS A 49 -5.23 -10.82 -3.54
N CYS A 50 -4.12 -10.64 -4.27
CA CYS A 50 -3.06 -11.65 -4.29
C CYS A 50 -2.42 -11.82 -2.92
N TYR A 51 -2.21 -10.71 -2.20
CA TYR A 51 -1.61 -10.71 -0.87
C TYR A 51 -2.48 -11.47 0.13
N LEU A 52 -3.76 -11.13 0.19
CA LEU A 52 -4.70 -11.77 1.11
C LEU A 52 -4.90 -13.25 0.78
N ARG A 53 -4.90 -13.62 -0.50
CA ARG A 53 -4.95 -15.02 -0.95
C ARG A 53 -3.72 -15.81 -0.52
N ASN A 54 -2.53 -15.22 -0.62
CA ASN A 54 -1.29 -15.85 -0.20
C ASN A 54 -1.26 -16.05 1.31
N ALA A 55 -1.69 -15.03 2.08
CA ALA A 55 -1.79 -15.11 3.54
C ALA A 55 -2.79 -16.17 4.00
N LEU A 56 -3.87 -16.40 3.26
CA LEU A 56 -4.94 -17.32 3.66
C LEU A 56 -4.44 -18.73 3.99
N ASN A 57 -3.48 -19.27 3.22
CA ASN A 57 -2.96 -20.62 3.46
C ASN A 57 -2.36 -20.80 4.87
N ASP A 58 -1.73 -19.75 5.40
CA ASP A 58 -1.10 -19.77 6.73
C ASP A 58 -2.09 -19.48 7.87
N LEU A 59 -3.33 -19.11 7.53
CA LEU A 59 -4.38 -18.70 8.46
C LEU A 59 -5.46 -19.76 8.65
N LEU A 60 -5.67 -20.66 7.69
CA LEU A 60 -6.76 -21.65 7.72
C LEU A 60 -6.75 -22.56 8.96
N ASP A 61 -5.58 -22.87 9.49
CA ASP A 61 -5.42 -23.77 10.63
C ASP A 61 -5.36 -23.03 11.99
N LYS A 62 -5.51 -21.70 12.01
CA LYS A 62 -5.43 -20.86 13.21
C LYS A 62 -6.83 -20.49 13.70
N GLU A 63 -7.27 -21.12 14.78
CA GLU A 63 -8.63 -20.93 15.33
C GLU A 63 -8.88 -19.51 15.83
N ASP A 64 -7.84 -18.84 16.34
CA ASP A 64 -7.84 -17.44 16.76
C ASP A 64 -7.95 -16.45 15.59
N GLU A 65 -7.57 -16.86 14.38
CA GLU A 65 -7.65 -16.06 13.15
C GLU A 65 -8.88 -16.39 12.29
N LYS A 66 -9.83 -17.14 12.84
CA LYS A 66 -10.97 -17.67 12.08
C LYS A 66 -11.84 -16.56 11.48
N GLU A 67 -12.11 -15.49 12.23
CA GLU A 67 -12.93 -14.38 11.73
C GLU A 67 -12.26 -13.68 10.53
N PHE A 68 -10.95 -13.45 10.63
CA PHE A 68 -10.16 -12.85 9.57
C PHE A 68 -10.11 -13.76 8.33
N SER A 69 -9.80 -15.04 8.51
CA SER A 69 -9.72 -16.00 7.40
C SER A 69 -11.07 -16.21 6.70
N ASP A 70 -12.18 -16.29 7.44
CA ASP A 70 -13.54 -16.36 6.86
C ASP A 70 -13.86 -15.09 6.04
N ALA A 71 -13.48 -13.91 6.54
CA ALA A 71 -13.66 -12.65 5.84
C ALA A 71 -12.81 -12.57 4.55
N VAL A 72 -11.55 -13.00 4.62
CA VAL A 72 -10.65 -13.07 3.45
C VAL A 72 -11.20 -14.06 2.40
N GLN A 73 -11.68 -15.25 2.79
CA GLN A 73 -12.28 -16.21 1.87
C GLN A 73 -13.46 -15.61 1.11
N LYS A 74 -14.35 -14.90 1.83
CA LYS A 74 -15.49 -14.21 1.23
C LYS A 74 -15.02 -13.12 0.27
N TYR A 75 -14.03 -12.33 0.68
CA TYR A 75 -13.49 -11.21 -0.09
C TYR A 75 -12.82 -11.64 -1.40
N ILE A 76 -12.07 -12.76 -1.42
CA ILE A 76 -11.32 -13.20 -2.61
C ILE A 76 -12.24 -13.40 -3.83
N SER A 77 -13.51 -13.75 -3.61
CA SER A 77 -14.50 -13.94 -4.67
C SER A 77 -15.26 -12.65 -5.06
N ASP A 78 -15.01 -11.53 -4.40
CA ASP A 78 -15.66 -10.23 -4.62
C ASP A 78 -14.81 -9.32 -5.53
N HIS A 79 -15.38 -8.22 -6.02
CA HIS A 79 -14.76 -7.29 -6.96
C HIS A 79 -14.85 -5.82 -6.54
N ILE A 80 -15.28 -5.56 -5.31
CA ILE A 80 -15.32 -4.22 -4.71
C ILE A 80 -14.25 -4.09 -3.63
N CYS A 81 -13.92 -2.85 -3.24
CA CYS A 81 -13.05 -2.64 -2.08
C CYS A 81 -13.78 -2.98 -0.77
N HIS A 82 -13.06 -3.59 0.15
CA HIS A 82 -13.50 -3.83 1.53
C HIS A 82 -12.57 -3.15 2.52
N TYR A 83 -12.99 -3.06 3.77
CA TYR A 83 -12.17 -2.55 4.86
C TYR A 83 -12.10 -3.58 5.97
N TRP A 84 -10.91 -3.74 6.55
CA TRP A 84 -10.72 -4.52 7.76
C TRP A 84 -10.25 -3.61 8.89
N PHE A 85 -10.79 -3.81 10.08
CA PHE A 85 -10.67 -2.87 11.19
C PHE A 85 -9.97 -3.55 12.36
N TYR A 86 -8.85 -2.97 12.80
CA TYR A 86 -8.13 -3.41 13.99
C TYR A 86 -8.52 -2.50 15.15
N TYR A 87 -8.99 -3.10 16.25
CA TYR A 87 -9.40 -2.37 17.45
C TYR A 87 -8.45 -2.69 18.59
N ASP A 88 -8.11 -1.67 19.38
CA ASP A 88 -7.47 -1.87 20.68
C ASP A 88 -8.51 -2.24 21.74
N GLU A 89 -8.03 -2.93 22.76
CA GLU A 89 -8.78 -3.13 23.98
C GLU A 89 -8.69 -1.87 24.85
N SER A 90 -9.80 -1.51 25.51
CA SER A 90 -9.91 -0.24 26.24
C SER A 90 -8.93 -0.08 27.40
N ASP A 91 -8.30 -1.17 27.83
CA ASP A 91 -7.30 -1.24 28.90
C ASP A 91 -5.86 -1.42 28.39
N ASP A 92 -5.63 -1.38 27.07
CA ASP A 92 -4.29 -1.40 26.49
C ASP A 92 -3.48 -0.15 26.88
N GLU A 93 -2.22 -0.34 27.27
CA GLU A 93 -1.33 0.75 27.67
C GLU A 93 -1.05 1.74 26.52
N ASP A 94 -1.11 1.26 25.27
CA ASP A 94 -0.89 2.03 24.05
C ASP A 94 -2.18 2.30 23.25
N PHE A 95 -3.35 2.27 23.91
CA PHE A 95 -4.66 2.47 23.31
C PHE A 95 -4.71 3.67 22.35
N GLN A 96 -5.10 3.39 21.10
CA GLN A 96 -5.24 4.39 20.05
C GLN A 96 -6.55 4.24 19.27
N GLU A 97 -7.09 5.37 18.85
CA GLU A 97 -8.21 5.45 17.92
C GLU A 97 -7.82 6.32 16.73
N VAL A 98 -8.27 5.94 15.54
CA VAL A 98 -8.21 6.81 14.37
C VAL A 98 -8.93 8.13 14.65
N ASN A 99 -8.41 9.24 14.12
CA ASN A 99 -8.95 10.59 14.37
C ASN A 99 -10.13 10.97 13.44
N TYR A 100 -10.51 10.11 12.50
CA TYR A 100 -11.63 10.29 11.57
C TYR A 100 -12.87 9.46 11.98
N ASP A 101 -13.96 9.57 11.21
CA ASP A 101 -15.17 8.78 11.44
C ASP A 101 -14.94 7.34 10.98
N ALA A 102 -15.24 6.36 11.83
CA ALA A 102 -14.99 4.95 11.58
C ALA A 102 -15.94 4.09 12.44
N PRO A 103 -16.27 2.86 12.02
CA PRO A 103 -17.21 2.02 12.75
C PRO A 103 -16.68 1.69 14.13
N LYS A 104 -17.51 1.86 15.14
CA LYS A 104 -17.19 1.51 16.52
C LYS A 104 -17.50 0.04 16.80
N ASN A 105 -16.67 -0.62 17.58
CA ASN A 105 -16.94 -1.97 18.06
C ASN A 105 -18.07 -1.99 19.13
N GLY A 106 -18.38 -3.17 19.66
CA GLY A 106 -19.43 -3.34 20.69
C GLY A 106 -19.18 -2.57 22.01
N LYS A 107 -17.96 -2.06 22.22
CA LYS A 107 -17.57 -1.24 23.38
C LYS A 107 -17.58 0.26 23.07
N GLY A 108 -17.91 0.67 21.85
CA GLY A 108 -17.95 2.08 21.44
C GLY A 108 -16.59 2.68 21.04
N VAL A 109 -15.58 1.83 20.83
CA VAL A 109 -14.20 2.16 20.45
C VAL A 109 -14.06 2.13 18.93
N LYS A 110 -13.45 3.16 18.33
CA LYS A 110 -13.05 3.20 16.92
C LYS A 110 -11.80 2.34 16.69
N PRO A 111 -11.55 1.89 15.44
CA PRO A 111 -10.32 1.15 15.15
C PRO A 111 -9.07 1.98 15.45
N ARG A 112 -7.98 1.30 15.80
CA ARG A 112 -6.62 1.86 15.82
C ARG A 112 -6.06 2.02 14.41
N PHE A 113 -6.41 1.09 13.52
CA PHE A 113 -5.85 0.95 12.18
C PHE A 113 -6.85 0.28 11.24
N ILE A 114 -6.73 0.57 9.95
CA ILE A 114 -7.64 0.08 8.91
C ILE A 114 -6.83 -0.42 7.73
N ASP A 115 -7.16 -1.62 7.27
CA ASP A 115 -6.73 -2.10 5.97
C ASP A 115 -7.77 -1.75 4.91
N ILE A 116 -7.28 -1.35 3.74
CA ILE A 116 -8.06 -1.28 2.50
C ILE A 116 -7.79 -2.57 1.74
N TRP A 117 -8.82 -3.37 1.50
CA TRP A 117 -8.73 -4.55 0.66
C TRP A 117 -9.17 -4.19 -0.76
N HIS A 118 -8.21 -4.01 -1.67
CA HIS A 118 -8.42 -3.59 -3.04
C HIS A 118 -8.51 -4.78 -4.01
N PRO A 119 -9.49 -4.81 -4.95
CA PRO A 119 -9.77 -5.99 -5.76
C PRO A 119 -8.69 -6.33 -6.81
N ASP A 120 -7.77 -5.40 -7.07
CA ASP A 120 -6.64 -5.61 -7.96
C ASP A 120 -5.68 -6.68 -7.41
N GLU A 121 -4.86 -7.25 -8.28
CA GLU A 121 -3.92 -8.32 -7.91
C GLU A 121 -2.54 -7.79 -7.53
N GLU A 122 -2.18 -6.56 -7.88
CA GLU A 122 -0.85 -5.99 -7.61
C GLU A 122 -0.97 -4.51 -7.19
N ILE A 123 -0.01 -4.04 -6.40
CA ILE A 123 0.08 -2.63 -6.04
C ILE A 123 0.68 -1.86 -7.21
N ASP A 124 -0.06 -0.85 -7.66
CA ASP A 124 0.46 0.20 -8.52
C ASP A 124 -0.14 1.56 -8.12
N LEU A 125 0.23 2.62 -8.86
CA LEU A 125 -0.26 3.97 -8.59
C LEU A 125 -1.79 4.06 -8.68
N LYS A 126 -2.39 3.35 -9.63
CA LYS A 126 -3.83 3.40 -9.86
C LYS A 126 -4.57 2.67 -8.74
N THR A 127 -4.06 1.53 -8.29
CA THR A 127 -4.54 0.79 -7.12
C THR A 127 -4.58 1.69 -5.89
N ILE A 128 -3.50 2.44 -5.64
CA ILE A 128 -3.44 3.41 -4.53
C ILE A 128 -4.43 4.56 -4.75
N GLU A 129 -4.47 5.15 -5.94
CA GLU A 129 -5.39 6.24 -6.26
C GLU A 129 -6.85 5.86 -6.01
N THR A 130 -7.29 4.69 -6.50
CA THR A 130 -8.68 4.24 -6.33
C THR A 130 -8.97 3.81 -4.90
N GLY A 131 -8.04 3.10 -4.23
CA GLY A 131 -8.18 2.72 -2.83
C GLY A 131 -8.30 3.92 -1.90
N VAL A 132 -7.38 4.88 -2.01
CA VAL A 132 -7.38 6.11 -1.19
C VAL A 132 -8.59 6.97 -1.50
N SER A 133 -8.99 7.10 -2.77
CA SER A 133 -10.19 7.87 -3.14
C SER A 133 -11.46 7.33 -2.50
N LEU A 134 -11.62 5.99 -2.46
CA LEU A 134 -12.74 5.34 -1.81
C LEU A 134 -12.69 5.53 -0.29
N PHE A 135 -11.54 5.31 0.33
CA PHE A 135 -11.34 5.52 1.76
C PHE A 135 -11.70 6.95 2.18
N VAL A 136 -11.17 7.95 1.46
CA VAL A 136 -11.39 9.38 1.73
C VAL A 136 -12.88 9.75 1.57
N LYS A 137 -13.55 9.15 0.60
CA LYS A 137 -14.99 9.34 0.42
C LYS A 137 -15.79 8.73 1.58
N ASP A 138 -15.46 7.51 1.97
CA ASP A 138 -16.25 6.73 2.93
C ASP A 138 -16.06 7.22 4.38
N PHE A 139 -14.84 7.62 4.77
CA PHE A 139 -14.52 7.99 6.15
C PHE A 139 -14.32 9.48 6.39
N LEU A 140 -14.04 10.28 5.36
CA LEU A 140 -13.87 11.74 5.48
C LEU A 140 -15.00 12.54 4.81
N GLY A 141 -15.92 11.88 4.10
CA GLY A 141 -17.03 12.52 3.41
C GLY A 141 -16.61 13.39 2.21
N ILE A 142 -15.38 13.23 1.72
CA ILE A 142 -14.85 14.00 0.59
C ILE A 142 -15.22 13.30 -0.71
N LYS A 143 -16.22 13.84 -1.43
CA LYS A 143 -16.78 13.19 -2.63
C LYS A 143 -15.87 13.19 -3.85
N SER A 144 -14.91 14.12 -3.92
CA SER A 144 -13.98 14.27 -5.02
C SER A 144 -12.64 14.74 -4.47
N CYS A 145 -11.62 13.91 -4.68
CA CYS A 145 -10.25 14.22 -4.33
C CYS A 145 -9.32 13.97 -5.51
N ILE A 146 -8.13 14.57 -5.42
CA ILE A 146 -6.98 14.25 -6.26
C ILE A 146 -5.99 13.56 -5.35
N VAL A 147 -5.59 12.34 -5.68
CA VAL A 147 -4.57 11.60 -4.94
C VAL A 147 -3.21 11.91 -5.56
N ASP A 148 -2.32 12.51 -4.78
CA ASP A 148 -0.94 12.81 -5.18
C ASP A 148 0.00 11.91 -4.38
N ILE A 149 0.66 10.97 -5.07
CA ILE A 149 1.52 9.97 -4.46
C ILE A 149 2.95 10.48 -4.52
N ASP A 150 3.55 10.72 -3.36
CA ASP A 150 4.92 11.22 -3.24
C ASP A 150 5.87 10.25 -3.95
N THR A 151 6.64 10.79 -4.91
CA THR A 151 7.56 9.98 -5.72
C THR A 151 8.84 9.71 -4.97
N GLU A 152 9.18 8.43 -4.79
CA GLU A 152 10.48 8.03 -4.28
C GLU A 152 11.52 8.02 -5.42
N PRO A 153 12.65 8.73 -5.30
CA PRO A 153 13.73 8.65 -6.26
C PRO A 153 14.30 7.23 -6.36
N LEU A 154 14.68 6.79 -7.55
CA LEU A 154 15.30 5.48 -7.80
C LEU A 154 16.46 5.19 -6.84
N GLU A 155 17.29 6.20 -6.58
CA GLU A 155 18.48 6.06 -5.73
C GLU A 155 18.10 5.71 -4.27
N GLU A 156 17.01 6.28 -3.75
CA GLU A 156 16.51 5.92 -2.42
C GLU A 156 15.81 4.56 -2.42
N ALA A 157 15.04 4.25 -3.49
CA ALA A 157 14.37 2.95 -3.63
C ALA A 157 15.38 1.79 -3.69
N VAL A 158 16.51 1.95 -4.39
CA VAL A 158 17.55 0.92 -4.42
C VAL A 158 18.24 0.78 -3.07
N LYS A 159 18.48 1.90 -2.38
CA LYS A 159 19.09 1.88 -1.05
C LYS A 159 18.18 1.22 -0.02
N SER A 160 16.88 1.51 -0.02
CA SER A 160 15.89 0.88 0.87
C SER A 160 15.74 -0.61 0.54
N PHE A 161 15.75 -0.98 -0.74
CA PHE A 161 15.71 -2.37 -1.17
C PHE A 161 16.94 -3.18 -0.71
N LYS A 162 18.16 -2.64 -0.88
CA LYS A 162 19.39 -3.28 -0.38
C LYS A 162 19.37 -3.48 1.13
N LEU A 163 18.92 -2.48 1.88
CA LEU A 163 18.75 -2.59 3.33
C LEU A 163 17.74 -3.68 3.71
N HIS A 164 16.65 -3.81 2.96
CA HIS A 164 15.68 -4.89 3.14
C HIS A 164 16.32 -6.27 2.87
N GLN A 165 17.08 -6.43 1.78
CA GLN A 165 17.78 -7.68 1.45
C GLN A 165 18.79 -8.09 2.54
N GLU A 166 19.55 -7.14 3.08
CA GLU A 166 20.50 -7.38 4.18
C GLU A 166 19.80 -7.86 5.46
N ARG A 167 18.61 -7.32 5.74
CA ARG A 167 17.85 -7.63 6.96
C ARG A 167 17.11 -8.96 6.88
N PHE A 168 16.50 -9.26 5.73
CA PHE A 168 15.56 -10.37 5.58
C PHE A 168 16.10 -11.55 4.75
N GLY A 169 17.33 -11.44 4.24
CA GLY A 169 18.11 -12.58 3.78
C GLY A 169 17.83 -13.02 2.35
N GLY A 170 18.68 -12.55 1.44
CA GLY A 170 18.99 -13.20 0.16
C GLY A 170 20.35 -12.68 -0.30
N GLY A 171 21.27 -13.57 -0.69
CA GLY A 171 22.52 -13.14 -1.33
C GLY A 171 22.25 -12.29 -2.57
N ASP A 172 23.28 -11.60 -3.09
CA ASP A 172 23.17 -10.67 -4.23
C ASP A 172 22.18 -11.14 -5.29
N VAL A 173 20.96 -10.59 -5.27
CA VAL A 173 19.95 -10.89 -6.27
C VAL A 173 20.38 -10.16 -7.53
N LYS A 174 20.68 -10.93 -8.58
CA LYS A 174 20.97 -10.34 -9.89
C LYS A 174 19.68 -9.71 -10.43
N VAL A 175 19.60 -8.39 -10.36
CA VAL A 175 18.48 -7.62 -10.92
C VAL A 175 18.65 -7.55 -12.43
N GLU A 176 17.67 -8.06 -13.17
CA GLU A 176 17.58 -7.93 -14.63
C GLU A 176 16.31 -7.17 -14.97
N PHE A 177 16.44 -6.07 -15.71
CA PHE A 177 15.33 -5.20 -16.08
C PHE A 177 14.72 -5.65 -17.40
N SER A 178 13.40 -5.83 -17.45
CA SER A 178 12.69 -6.19 -18.68
C SER A 178 12.59 -5.01 -19.66
N ASP A 179 12.48 -5.30 -20.96
CA ASP A 179 12.29 -4.27 -21.99
C ASP A 179 10.96 -3.52 -21.79
N GLU A 180 9.94 -4.21 -21.28
CA GLU A 180 8.65 -3.64 -20.90
C GLU A 180 8.82 -2.58 -19.81
N LEU A 181 9.55 -2.90 -18.73
CA LEU A 181 9.84 -1.98 -17.64
C LEU A 181 10.65 -0.77 -18.12
N ILE A 182 11.70 -0.99 -18.92
CA ILE A 182 12.51 0.09 -19.48
C ILE A 182 11.64 1.03 -20.33
N SER A 183 10.67 0.47 -21.06
CA SER A 183 9.73 1.25 -21.86
C SER A 183 8.78 2.08 -20.98
N GLU A 184 8.21 1.46 -19.95
CA GLU A 184 7.32 2.14 -18.99
C GLU A 184 8.04 3.29 -18.26
N LEU A 185 9.25 3.04 -17.76
CA LEU A 185 10.06 4.04 -17.07
C LEU A 185 10.54 5.16 -18.00
N SER A 186 10.82 4.87 -19.26
CA SER A 186 11.18 5.89 -20.27
C SER A 186 10.04 6.89 -20.47
N GLU A 187 8.80 6.41 -20.58
CA GLU A 187 7.62 7.27 -20.69
C GLU A 187 7.39 8.08 -19.40
N ARG A 188 7.51 7.42 -18.24
CA ARG A 188 7.24 8.03 -16.94
C ARG A 188 8.27 9.10 -16.55
N LEU A 189 9.56 8.79 -16.70
CA LEU A 189 10.66 9.69 -16.37
C LEU A 189 10.96 10.71 -17.48
N LYS A 190 10.33 10.55 -18.65
CA LYS A 190 10.60 11.36 -19.86
C LYS A 190 12.08 11.32 -20.25
N MET A 191 12.65 10.12 -20.25
CA MET A 191 14.05 9.84 -20.54
C MET A 191 14.16 8.82 -21.69
N GLU A 192 15.24 8.85 -22.45
CA GLU A 192 15.50 7.82 -23.47
C GLU A 192 15.72 6.45 -22.80
N LYS A 193 15.25 5.37 -23.44
CA LYS A 193 15.37 3.99 -22.90
C LYS A 193 16.81 3.62 -22.52
N LYS A 194 17.79 4.07 -23.31
CA LYS A 194 19.22 3.86 -23.04
C LYS A 194 19.64 4.52 -21.72
N ASP A 195 19.21 5.76 -21.50
CA ASP A 195 19.56 6.52 -20.29
C ASP A 195 18.87 5.94 -19.06
N VAL A 196 17.63 5.44 -19.21
CA VAL A 196 16.93 4.67 -18.15
C VAL A 196 17.72 3.43 -17.77
N LEU A 197 18.12 2.61 -18.76
CA LEU A 197 18.89 1.40 -18.51
C LEU A 197 20.26 1.69 -17.87
N GLU A 198 20.96 2.75 -18.32
CA GLU A 198 22.21 3.18 -17.71
C GLU A 198 22.00 3.60 -16.24
N LYS A 199 20.94 4.37 -15.96
CA LYS A 199 20.61 4.82 -14.60
C LYS A 199 20.26 3.66 -13.67
N LEU A 200 19.47 2.70 -14.14
CA LEU A 200 19.13 1.49 -13.40
C LEU A 200 20.38 0.66 -13.06
N ASN A 201 21.26 0.44 -14.05
CA ASN A 201 22.51 -0.30 -13.85
C ASN A 201 23.52 0.40 -12.94
N LEU A 202 23.55 1.74 -12.91
CA LEU A 202 24.42 2.50 -12.00
C LEU A 202 23.94 2.47 -10.55
N SER A 203 22.67 2.14 -10.31
CA SER A 203 22.07 2.18 -8.98
C SER A 203 22.22 0.83 -8.23
N ILE A 204 22.33 -0.27 -8.97
CA ILE A 204 22.53 -1.64 -8.44
C ILE A 204 23.99 -1.93 -8.06
#